data_AF-A0A9X2YWU2-F1
#
_entry.id   AF-A0A9X2YWU2-F1
#
_cell.length_a   1.000
_cell.length_b   1.000
_cell.length_c   1.000
_cell.angle_alpha   90.00
_cell.angle_beta   90.00
_cell.angle_gamma   90.00
#
_symmetry.space_group_name_H-M   'P 1'
#
loop_
_entity.id
_entity.type
_entity.pdbx_description
1 polymer ?
#
loop_
_entity_poly.entity_id
_entity_poly.type
_entity_poly.pdbx_seq_one_letter_code
_entity_poly.pdbx_strand_id
1 'polypeptide(L)'
;MAKGQEQTVSPELYADVCPKCKGKVHKASGENPSKEYIDAVNEAINRVIKDGYNSNYNAELTSITAKELASTVIKAYSEIKQDWNAPDTEMIQRLTQDVWQFSSAKNYQELRDLTLLLKDEKGELRSLSDFKTEASKVIGTYNENWIETEVNTAISSSQNAARWIEFVQDKDTIPNLEYQTVGDKFVRSEHQVLDGIIKAIQDVFWQTHYPPNGWGCRCEAVQTLETDTTPANETPDVTIPKMFRTNLAANKLVFPKGHPYYEDIPEHVLVKTLKHIPKEDAFRVETYKNTPVLTHVLHEAHELHNNKIITNTLIDKYKSISKIELLPNISDKELELKKKFYPKRWHEYIGAKNPDALIQINGKDTVVEFKYLTGNGKHIKRYLEDASDKSEYAVMMLTRESKLKEEWLKEKLDMWFLNTDKKHFKGLLILDEDAKELYKKSNLL
;
A
#
# COMPACT_ATOMS: atom_id res chain seq x y z
N MET A 1 -32.88 -12.17 -20.50
CA MET A 1 -32.22 -10.96 -19.96
C MET A 1 -30.80 -10.97 -20.50
N ALA A 2 -30.45 -9.99 -21.33
CA ALA A 2 -29.15 -9.93 -22.00
C ALA A 2 -28.03 -9.87 -20.96
N LYS A 3 -27.13 -10.86 -20.95
CA LYS A 3 -25.82 -10.70 -20.30
C LYS A 3 -25.14 -9.54 -21.01
N GLY A 4 -24.79 -8.49 -20.27
CA GLY A 4 -23.99 -7.38 -20.81
C GLY A 4 -22.78 -7.96 -21.53
N GLN A 5 -22.48 -7.45 -22.72
CA GLN A 5 -21.24 -7.81 -23.41
C GLN A 5 -20.08 -7.48 -22.48
N GLU A 6 -19.25 -8.47 -22.16
CA GLU A 6 -17.99 -8.26 -21.45
C GLU A 6 -17.11 -7.36 -22.32
N GLN A 7 -17.02 -6.08 -21.97
CA GLN A 7 -16.24 -5.08 -22.72
C GLN A 7 -14.79 -5.10 -22.23
N THR A 8 -13.83 -5.01 -23.16
CA THR A 8 -12.40 -4.84 -22.85
C THR A 8 -12.14 -3.44 -22.30
N VAL A 9 -10.98 -3.23 -21.66
CA VAL A 9 -10.56 -1.86 -21.33
C VAL A 9 -10.44 -1.04 -22.62
N SER A 10 -10.95 0.19 -22.60
CA SER A 10 -10.93 1.06 -23.77
C SER A 10 -9.49 1.28 -24.27
N PRO A 11 -9.19 1.08 -25.57
CA PRO A 11 -7.90 1.43 -26.16
C PRO A 11 -7.51 2.90 -25.96
N GLU A 12 -8.48 3.76 -25.65
CA GLU A 12 -8.32 5.21 -25.41
C GLU A 12 -8.16 5.56 -23.91
N LEU A 13 -7.89 4.59 -23.02
CA LEU A 13 -7.80 4.77 -21.56
C LEU A 13 -7.02 6.03 -21.11
N TYR A 14 -5.83 6.22 -21.69
CA TYR A 14 -4.95 7.37 -21.41
C TYR A 14 -4.95 8.43 -22.52
N ALA A 15 -5.83 8.28 -23.51
CA ALA A 15 -6.00 9.30 -24.53
C ALA A 15 -6.84 10.44 -23.94
N ASP A 16 -6.17 11.50 -23.46
CA ASP A 16 -6.90 12.72 -23.19
C ASP A 16 -7.52 13.24 -24.48
N VAL A 17 -8.85 13.27 -24.53
CA VAL A 17 -9.60 13.80 -25.66
C VAL A 17 -9.44 15.32 -25.66
N CYS A 18 -8.30 15.80 -26.16
CA CYS A 18 -8.09 17.22 -26.41
C CYS A 18 -9.11 17.70 -27.46
N PRO A 19 -9.93 18.73 -27.17
CA PRO A 19 -10.96 19.23 -28.09
C PRO A 19 -10.39 19.70 -29.44
N LYS A 20 -9.09 20.05 -29.49
CA LYS A 20 -8.40 20.54 -30.70
C LYS A 20 -7.71 19.43 -31.50
N CYS A 21 -7.07 18.44 -30.86
CA CYS A 21 -6.31 17.40 -31.56
C CYS A 21 -6.93 15.99 -31.51
N LYS A 22 -8.08 15.82 -30.85
CA LYS A 22 -8.84 14.55 -30.75
C LYS A 22 -8.03 13.37 -30.23
N GLY A 23 -7.14 13.60 -29.26
CA GLY A 23 -6.46 12.51 -28.55
C GLY A 23 -5.38 11.76 -29.33
N LYS A 24 -4.75 12.37 -30.34
CA LYS A 24 -3.54 11.77 -30.96
C LYS A 24 -2.39 11.74 -29.96
N VAL A 25 -2.14 10.58 -29.37
CA VAL A 25 -0.97 10.31 -28.53
C VAL A 25 0.27 10.32 -29.40
N HIS A 26 1.25 11.16 -29.06
CA HIS A 26 2.60 11.07 -29.64
C HIS A 26 3.32 9.93 -28.91
N LYS A 27 3.73 8.89 -29.65
CA LYS A 27 4.68 7.89 -29.11
C LYS A 27 5.95 8.62 -28.72
N ALA A 28 6.29 8.64 -27.44
CA ALA A 28 7.65 8.93 -27.03
C ALA A 28 8.50 7.67 -27.23
N SER A 29 9.73 7.87 -27.67
CA SER A 29 10.72 6.81 -27.87
C SER A 29 11.17 6.27 -26.52
N GLY A 30 10.79 5.03 -26.19
CA GLY A 30 11.21 4.31 -24.99
C GLY A 30 11.97 3.02 -25.32
N GLU A 31 12.91 2.67 -24.45
CA GLU A 31 13.80 1.50 -24.54
C GLU A 31 13.04 0.17 -24.62
N ASN A 32 13.70 -0.86 -25.16
CA ASN A 32 13.10 -2.19 -25.29
C ASN A 32 12.79 -2.80 -23.90
N PRO A 33 11.67 -3.52 -23.74
CA PRO A 33 11.33 -4.21 -22.49
C PRO A 33 12.43 -5.17 -22.02
N SER A 34 12.57 -5.35 -20.71
CA SER A 34 13.54 -6.30 -20.15
C SER A 34 13.21 -7.74 -20.55
N LYS A 35 14.23 -8.61 -20.56
CA LYS A 35 14.00 -10.03 -20.87
C LYS A 35 13.04 -10.70 -19.88
N GLU A 36 13.18 -10.39 -18.59
CA GLU A 36 12.33 -10.90 -17.51
C GLU A 36 10.86 -10.49 -17.74
N TYR A 37 10.65 -9.24 -18.17
CA TYR A 37 9.33 -8.74 -18.54
C TYR A 37 8.72 -9.52 -19.72
N ILE A 38 9.49 -9.73 -20.78
CA ILE A 38 9.07 -10.52 -21.96
C ILE A 38 8.72 -11.96 -21.56
N ASP A 39 9.52 -12.58 -20.68
CA ASP A 39 9.29 -13.94 -20.20
C ASP A 39 7.99 -14.03 -19.36
N ALA A 40 7.74 -13.06 -18.47
CA ALA A 40 6.51 -13.00 -17.67
C ALA A 40 5.25 -12.80 -18.53
N VAL A 41 5.33 -11.97 -19.56
CA VAL A 41 4.26 -11.79 -20.56
C VAL A 41 4.01 -13.07 -21.33
N ASN A 42 5.06 -13.75 -21.81
CA ASN A 42 4.91 -15.04 -22.49
C ASN A 42 4.29 -16.10 -21.59
N GLU A 43 4.63 -16.13 -20.31
CA GLU A 43 3.98 -16.98 -19.32
C GLU A 43 2.49 -16.65 -19.17
N ALA A 44 2.13 -15.36 -19.09
CA ALA A 44 0.74 -14.91 -19.04
C ALA A 44 -0.06 -15.39 -20.26
N ILE A 45 0.49 -15.24 -21.48
CA ILE A 45 -0.11 -15.75 -22.72
C ILE A 45 -0.33 -17.27 -22.62
N ASN A 46 0.69 -18.02 -22.21
CA ASN A 46 0.61 -19.48 -22.11
C ASN A 46 -0.44 -19.93 -21.08
N ARG A 47 -0.57 -19.21 -19.96
CA ARG A 47 -1.62 -19.47 -18.96
C ARG A 47 -3.01 -19.19 -19.50
N VAL A 48 -3.21 -18.09 -20.23
CA VAL A 48 -4.50 -17.80 -20.88
C VAL A 48 -4.87 -18.89 -21.90
N ILE A 49 -3.91 -19.34 -22.71
CA ILE A 49 -4.13 -20.45 -23.67
C ILE A 49 -4.54 -21.74 -22.95
N LYS A 50 -3.91 -22.05 -21.82
CA LYS A 50 -4.11 -23.30 -21.09
C LYS A 50 -5.38 -23.30 -20.23
N ASP A 51 -5.58 -22.24 -19.46
CA ASP A 51 -6.52 -22.19 -18.35
C ASP A 51 -7.73 -21.25 -18.64
N GLY A 52 -7.68 -20.47 -19.73
CA GLY A 52 -8.74 -19.55 -20.14
C GLY A 52 -9.11 -18.55 -19.03
N TYR A 53 -10.42 -18.41 -18.75
CA TYR A 53 -10.95 -17.53 -17.70
C TYR A 53 -10.47 -17.85 -16.27
N ASN A 54 -9.83 -19.00 -16.04
CA ASN A 54 -9.20 -19.30 -14.75
C ASN A 54 -7.81 -18.65 -14.59
N SER A 55 -7.22 -18.12 -15.66
CA SER A 55 -5.95 -17.38 -15.66
C SER A 55 -6.17 -15.89 -15.39
N ASN A 56 -6.83 -15.54 -14.29
CA ASN A 56 -7.14 -14.14 -13.96
C ASN A 56 -6.06 -13.43 -13.12
N TYR A 57 -4.90 -14.07 -12.91
CA TYR A 57 -3.80 -13.51 -12.16
C TYR A 57 -2.44 -14.09 -12.58
N ASN A 58 -1.45 -13.22 -12.76
CA ASN A 58 -0.04 -13.55 -12.94
C ASN A 58 0.79 -12.78 -11.89
N ALA A 59 1.36 -13.51 -10.93
CA ALA A 59 2.13 -12.93 -9.83
C ALA A 59 3.43 -12.28 -10.27
N GLU A 60 4.10 -12.86 -11.26
CA GLU A 60 5.38 -12.37 -11.76
C GLU A 60 5.18 -11.04 -12.49
N LEU A 61 4.22 -10.99 -13.42
CA LEU A 61 3.89 -9.78 -14.16
C LEU A 61 3.44 -8.64 -13.22
N THR A 62 2.62 -8.97 -12.22
CA THR A 62 2.23 -8.00 -11.19
C THR A 62 3.43 -7.47 -10.41
N SER A 63 4.33 -8.37 -9.99
CA SER A 63 5.53 -8.03 -9.23
C SER A 63 6.45 -7.10 -10.02
N ILE A 64 6.69 -7.38 -11.31
CA ILE A 64 7.54 -6.54 -12.16
C ILE A 64 6.98 -5.12 -12.27
N THR A 65 5.70 -4.98 -12.64
CA THR A 65 5.06 -3.67 -12.77
C THR A 65 5.00 -2.92 -11.44
N ALA A 66 4.66 -3.61 -10.35
CA ALA A 66 4.57 -2.98 -9.03
C ALA A 66 5.94 -2.53 -8.51
N LYS A 67 7.01 -3.31 -8.72
CA LYS A 67 8.38 -2.92 -8.34
C LYS A 67 8.83 -1.68 -9.11
N GLU A 68 8.58 -1.63 -10.41
CA GLU A 68 8.89 -0.48 -11.24
C GLU A 68 8.18 0.79 -10.74
N LEU A 69 6.86 0.72 -10.56
CA LEU A 69 6.07 1.85 -10.06
C LEU A 69 6.43 2.23 -8.62
N ALA A 70 6.65 1.27 -7.73
CA ALA A 70 7.05 1.53 -6.34
C ALA A 70 8.43 2.20 -6.25
N SER A 71 9.39 1.74 -7.06
CA SER A 71 10.71 2.37 -7.13
C SER A 71 10.62 3.82 -7.65
N THR A 72 9.74 4.05 -8.63
CA THR A 72 9.44 5.39 -9.16
C THR A 72 8.82 6.28 -8.10
N VAL A 73 7.83 5.79 -7.35
CA VAL A 73 7.20 6.52 -6.23
C VAL A 73 8.25 6.93 -5.21
N ILE A 74 9.08 5.99 -4.74
CA ILE A 74 10.11 6.26 -3.73
C ILE A 74 11.11 7.31 -4.23
N LYS A 75 11.61 7.13 -5.46
CA LYS A 75 12.57 8.07 -6.06
C LYS A 75 11.98 9.47 -6.18
N ALA A 76 10.79 9.61 -6.78
CA ALA A 76 10.13 10.89 -7.01
C ALA A 76 9.75 11.59 -5.69
N TYR A 77 9.33 10.84 -4.68
CA TYR A 77 9.08 11.38 -3.34
C TYR A 77 10.38 11.92 -2.71
N SER A 78 11.48 11.17 -2.83
CA SER A 78 12.79 11.51 -2.26
C SER A 78 13.43 12.74 -2.91
N GLU A 79 13.11 13.02 -4.17
CA GLU A 79 13.57 14.22 -4.88
C GLU A 79 13.02 15.50 -4.26
N ILE A 80 11.81 15.46 -3.68
CA ILE A 80 11.24 16.56 -2.91
C ILE A 80 11.78 16.54 -1.48
N LYS A 81 11.83 15.36 -0.84
CA LYS A 81 12.16 15.24 0.57
C LYS A 81 13.31 14.27 0.84
N GLN A 82 14.47 14.82 1.19
CA GLN A 82 15.67 14.03 1.49
C GLN A 82 15.68 13.47 2.93
N ASP A 83 15.13 14.21 3.90
CA ASP A 83 15.07 13.81 5.31
C ASP A 83 13.64 13.39 5.70
N TRP A 84 13.46 12.13 6.06
CA TRP A 84 12.12 11.56 6.31
C TRP A 84 11.75 11.54 7.79
N ASN A 85 10.49 11.83 8.09
CA ASN A 85 9.90 11.60 9.40
C ASN A 85 8.77 10.54 9.35
N ALA A 86 8.11 10.30 10.49
CA ALA A 86 7.08 9.27 10.59
C ALA A 86 5.88 9.51 9.63
N PRO A 87 5.33 10.73 9.52
CA PRO A 87 4.35 11.08 8.48
C PRO A 87 4.78 10.73 7.04
N ASP A 88 6.02 11.02 6.64
CA ASP A 88 6.53 10.69 5.30
C ASP A 88 6.57 9.19 5.07
N THR A 89 7.02 8.48 6.09
CA THR A 89 7.13 7.02 6.06
C THR A 89 5.75 6.36 5.97
N GLU A 90 4.71 6.98 6.55
CA GLU A 90 3.32 6.55 6.35
C GLU A 90 2.83 6.89 4.93
N MET A 91 3.14 8.08 4.42
CA MET A 91 2.77 8.49 3.07
C MET A 91 3.36 7.56 2.01
N ILE A 92 4.69 7.38 1.99
CA ILE A 92 5.40 6.47 1.07
C ILE A 92 4.81 5.06 1.16
N GLN A 93 4.46 4.59 2.37
CA GLN A 93 3.82 3.28 2.53
C GLN A 93 2.50 3.20 1.75
N ARG A 94 1.64 4.19 1.94
CA ARG A 94 0.30 4.20 1.34
C ARG A 94 0.36 4.35 -0.17
N LEU A 95 1.27 5.19 -0.67
CA LEU A 95 1.54 5.32 -2.10
C LEU A 95 2.06 4.01 -2.70
N THR A 96 3.02 3.35 -2.03
CA THR A 96 3.54 2.05 -2.48
C THR A 96 2.44 0.98 -2.45
N GLN A 97 1.60 0.94 -1.41
CA GLN A 97 0.45 0.02 -1.37
C GLN A 97 -0.53 0.26 -2.51
N ASP A 98 -0.80 1.52 -2.83
CA ASP A 98 -1.68 1.91 -3.92
C ASP A 98 -1.15 1.44 -5.28
N VAL A 99 0.15 1.58 -5.56
CA VAL A 99 0.73 1.06 -6.81
C VAL A 99 0.70 -0.46 -6.89
N TRP A 100 0.86 -1.18 -5.77
CA TRP A 100 0.67 -2.63 -5.76
C TRP A 100 -0.77 -3.01 -6.12
N GLN A 101 -1.77 -2.33 -5.55
CA GLN A 101 -3.18 -2.56 -5.88
C GLN A 101 -3.49 -2.19 -7.35
N PHE A 102 -2.91 -1.09 -7.83
CA PHE A 102 -3.04 -0.67 -9.22
C PHE A 102 -2.45 -1.71 -10.19
N SER A 103 -1.22 -2.17 -9.95
CA SER A 103 -0.57 -3.21 -10.76
C SER A 103 -1.35 -4.52 -10.75
N SER A 104 -1.97 -4.85 -9.61
CA SER A 104 -2.86 -6.01 -9.48
C SER A 104 -4.08 -5.90 -10.39
N ALA A 105 -4.73 -4.74 -10.35
CA ALA A 105 -5.91 -4.44 -11.14
C ALA A 105 -5.58 -4.40 -12.64
N LYS A 106 -4.45 -3.77 -13.00
CA LYS A 106 -3.89 -3.79 -14.36
C LYS A 106 -3.72 -5.21 -14.87
N ASN A 107 -3.04 -6.07 -14.10
CA ASN A 107 -2.79 -7.45 -14.51
C ASN A 107 -4.08 -8.25 -14.71
N TYR A 108 -5.08 -8.05 -13.84
CA TYR A 108 -6.39 -8.68 -14.01
C TYR A 108 -7.05 -8.26 -15.33
N GLN A 109 -7.09 -6.96 -15.64
CA GLN A 109 -7.69 -6.47 -16.88
C GLN A 109 -6.93 -6.95 -18.11
N GLU A 110 -5.61 -6.91 -18.07
CA GLU A 110 -4.77 -7.40 -19.16
C GLU A 110 -5.06 -8.89 -19.45
N LEU A 111 -5.09 -9.73 -18.42
CA LEU A 111 -5.39 -11.15 -18.57
C LEU A 111 -6.82 -11.40 -19.04
N ARG A 112 -7.77 -10.58 -18.60
CA ARG A 112 -9.16 -10.63 -19.06
C ARG A 112 -9.26 -10.26 -20.54
N ASP A 113 -8.65 -9.16 -20.95
CA ASP A 113 -8.63 -8.72 -22.35
C ASP A 113 -7.94 -9.77 -23.25
N LEU A 114 -6.83 -10.36 -22.79
CA LEU A 114 -6.19 -11.50 -23.46
C LEU A 114 -7.13 -12.72 -23.54
N THR A 115 -7.88 -13.02 -22.48
CA THR A 115 -8.82 -14.15 -22.48
C THR A 115 -9.96 -13.93 -23.48
N LEU A 116 -10.45 -12.70 -23.60
CA LEU A 116 -11.49 -12.33 -24.57
C LEU A 116 -11.01 -12.52 -26.02
N LEU A 117 -9.71 -12.37 -26.28
CA LEU A 117 -9.12 -12.62 -27.60
C LEU A 117 -9.05 -14.10 -28.01
N LEU A 118 -9.32 -15.05 -27.11
CA LEU A 118 -9.40 -16.47 -27.49
C LEU A 118 -10.49 -16.73 -28.55
N LYS A 119 -11.47 -15.83 -28.64
CA LYS A 119 -12.54 -15.86 -29.64
C LYS A 119 -12.41 -14.69 -30.62
N ASP A 120 -12.85 -14.92 -31.85
CA ASP A 120 -12.96 -13.89 -32.87
C ASP A 120 -14.27 -13.08 -32.72
N GLU A 121 -14.49 -12.13 -33.62
CA GLU A 121 -15.69 -11.26 -33.58
C GLU A 121 -17.00 -12.05 -33.82
N LYS A 122 -16.91 -13.27 -34.35
CA LYS A 122 -18.04 -14.19 -34.56
C LYS A 122 -18.25 -15.12 -33.37
N GLY A 123 -17.37 -15.08 -32.38
CA GLY A 123 -17.39 -15.97 -31.21
C GLY A 123 -16.75 -17.33 -31.46
N GLU A 124 -16.09 -17.53 -32.60
CA GLU A 124 -15.37 -18.75 -32.95
C GLU A 124 -13.96 -18.73 -32.34
N LEU A 125 -13.38 -19.89 -32.03
CA LEU A 125 -12.03 -19.95 -31.48
C LEU A 125 -11.00 -19.49 -32.52
N ARG A 126 -10.13 -18.57 -32.13
CA ARG A 126 -9.02 -18.12 -32.98
C ARG A 126 -7.99 -19.25 -33.16
N SER A 127 -7.28 -19.22 -34.29
CA SER A 127 -6.06 -20.03 -34.42
C SER A 127 -4.98 -19.55 -33.46
N LEU A 128 -4.03 -20.41 -33.10
CA LEU A 128 -2.91 -20.02 -32.23
C LEU A 128 -2.10 -18.85 -32.79
N SER A 129 -1.94 -18.79 -34.12
CA SER A 129 -1.20 -17.72 -34.80
C SER A 129 -1.94 -16.39 -34.71
N ASP A 130 -3.26 -16.41 -34.96
CA ASP A 130 -4.09 -15.19 -34.91
C ASP A 130 -4.20 -14.68 -33.47
N PHE A 131 -4.40 -15.59 -32.51
CA PHE A 131 -4.41 -15.25 -31.09
C PHE A 131 -3.12 -14.55 -30.66
N LYS A 132 -1.95 -15.12 -30.99
CA LYS A 132 -0.66 -14.50 -30.65
C LYS A 132 -0.51 -13.10 -31.26
N THR A 133 -0.97 -12.94 -32.50
CA THR A 133 -0.92 -11.64 -33.20
C THR A 133 -1.76 -10.58 -32.50
N GLU A 134 -3.01 -10.90 -32.12
CA GLU A 134 -3.87 -9.96 -31.40
C GLU A 134 -3.41 -9.73 -29.96
N ALA A 135 -2.95 -10.79 -29.27
CA ALA A 135 -2.41 -10.71 -27.92
C ALA A 135 -1.24 -9.73 -27.84
N SER A 136 -0.32 -9.77 -28.81
CA SER A 136 0.81 -8.83 -28.88
C SER A 136 0.37 -7.37 -28.95
N LYS A 137 -0.77 -7.05 -29.57
CA LYS A 137 -1.29 -5.67 -29.62
C LYS A 137 -1.82 -5.21 -28.27
N VAL A 138 -2.53 -6.09 -27.54
CA VAL A 138 -3.00 -5.80 -26.18
C VAL A 138 -1.82 -5.59 -25.26
N ILE A 139 -0.84 -6.50 -25.29
CA ILE A 139 0.40 -6.39 -24.50
C ILE A 139 1.13 -5.07 -24.80
N GLY A 140 1.35 -4.73 -26.07
CA GLY A 140 1.99 -3.45 -26.42
C GLY A 140 1.20 -2.23 -25.95
N THR A 141 -0.13 -2.33 -25.91
CA THR A 141 -0.98 -1.27 -25.37
C THR A 141 -0.75 -1.09 -23.87
N TYR A 142 -0.89 -2.15 -23.07
CA TYR A 142 -0.73 -2.10 -21.62
C TYR A 142 0.69 -1.74 -21.18
N ASN A 143 1.69 -2.24 -21.90
CA ASN A 143 3.02 -2.39 -21.33
C ASN A 143 4.13 -1.69 -22.12
N GLU A 144 3.81 -1.11 -23.26
CA GLU A 144 4.69 -0.17 -23.95
C GLU A 144 4.08 1.23 -23.93
N ASN A 145 2.79 1.36 -24.29
CA ASN A 145 2.15 2.67 -24.41
C ASN A 145 1.63 3.21 -23.07
N TRP A 146 0.88 2.39 -22.32
CA TRP A 146 0.18 2.84 -21.12
C TRP A 146 1.11 2.98 -19.90
N ILE A 147 2.10 2.10 -19.77
CA ILE A 147 3.06 2.14 -18.65
C ILE A 147 3.80 3.48 -18.56
N GLU A 148 4.10 4.14 -19.68
CA GLU A 148 4.74 5.45 -19.67
C GLU A 148 3.87 6.50 -18.97
N THR A 149 2.57 6.52 -19.27
CA THR A 149 1.62 7.44 -18.63
C THR A 149 1.44 7.10 -17.15
N GLU A 150 1.45 5.81 -16.82
CA GLU A 150 1.36 5.30 -15.44
C GLU A 150 2.58 5.73 -14.61
N VAL A 151 3.79 5.57 -15.15
CA VAL A 151 5.05 6.01 -14.53
C VAL A 151 5.05 7.54 -14.33
N ASN A 152 4.67 8.32 -15.35
CA ASN A 152 4.59 9.77 -15.24
C ASN A 152 3.57 10.22 -14.17
N THR A 153 2.45 9.51 -14.06
CA THR A 153 1.45 9.77 -13.02
C THR A 153 1.97 9.40 -11.64
N ALA A 154 2.73 8.31 -11.53
CA ALA A 154 3.37 7.91 -10.29
C ALA A 154 4.38 8.96 -9.80
N ILE A 155 5.20 9.51 -10.69
CA ILE A 155 6.12 10.62 -10.40
C ILE A 155 5.35 11.83 -9.87
N SER A 156 4.39 12.34 -10.67
CA SER A 156 3.64 13.55 -10.35
C SER A 156 2.87 13.43 -9.03
N SER A 157 2.17 12.31 -8.81
CA SER A 157 1.40 12.08 -7.59
C SER A 157 2.30 11.97 -6.35
N SER A 158 3.47 11.34 -6.49
CA SER A 158 4.41 11.18 -5.37
C SER A 158 5.06 12.50 -4.94
N GLN A 159 5.45 13.33 -5.91
CA GLN A 159 5.99 14.67 -5.63
C GLN A 159 4.94 15.56 -4.96
N ASN A 160 3.70 15.55 -5.48
CA ASN A 160 2.59 16.30 -4.87
C ASN A 160 2.21 15.77 -3.48
N ALA A 161 2.36 14.46 -3.22
CA ALA A 161 2.14 13.88 -1.90
C ALA A 161 3.20 14.29 -0.87
N ALA A 162 4.47 14.37 -1.28
CA ALA A 162 5.55 14.87 -0.42
C ALA A 162 5.29 16.31 0.01
N ARG A 163 4.96 17.18 -0.94
CA ARG A 163 4.61 18.59 -0.68
C ARG A 163 3.40 18.73 0.24
N TRP A 164 2.37 17.91 0.05
CA TRP A 164 1.17 17.97 0.89
C TRP A 164 1.48 17.72 2.36
N ILE A 165 2.41 16.82 2.69
CA ILE A 165 2.83 16.60 4.08
C ILE A 165 3.47 17.86 4.67
N GLU A 166 4.33 18.54 3.90
CA GLU A 166 4.96 19.80 4.32
C GLU A 166 3.90 20.90 4.53
N PHE A 167 2.96 21.03 3.61
CA PHE A 167 1.87 22.01 3.71
C PHE A 167 1.06 21.80 5.00
N VAL A 168 0.68 20.56 5.30
CA VAL A 168 -0.07 20.24 6.51
C VAL A 168 0.74 20.50 7.79
N GLN A 169 2.06 20.30 7.75
CA GLN A 169 2.97 20.58 8.88
C GLN A 169 3.12 22.09 9.12
N ASP A 170 3.23 22.87 8.04
CA ASP A 170 3.54 24.30 8.09
C ASP A 170 2.31 25.21 8.06
N LYS A 171 1.10 24.64 7.99
CA LYS A 171 -0.17 25.38 7.84
C LYS A 171 -0.40 26.50 8.87
N ASP A 172 0.17 26.38 10.07
CA ASP A 172 0.00 27.39 11.13
C ASP A 172 0.91 28.60 10.91
N THR A 173 1.95 28.47 10.07
CA THR A 173 2.92 29.52 9.73
C THR A 173 2.68 30.07 8.32
N ILE A 174 2.41 29.19 7.35
CA ILE A 174 2.14 29.53 5.95
C ILE A 174 0.83 28.84 5.52
N PRO A 175 -0.34 29.44 5.81
CA PRO A 175 -1.64 28.76 5.72
C PRO A 175 -2.20 28.66 4.30
N ASN A 176 -1.59 29.34 3.32
CA ASN A 176 -2.13 29.49 1.97
C ASN A 176 -1.25 28.77 0.93
N LEU A 177 -1.92 28.22 -0.08
CA LEU A 177 -1.31 27.63 -1.27
C LEU A 177 -1.71 28.43 -2.50
N GLU A 178 -0.78 28.54 -3.46
CA GLU A 178 -1.00 29.04 -4.81
C GLU A 178 -0.96 27.87 -5.80
N TYR A 179 -1.93 27.83 -6.70
CA TYR A 179 -1.94 26.88 -7.82
C TYR A 179 -1.02 27.37 -8.94
N GLN A 180 -0.07 26.53 -9.36
CA GLN A 180 0.90 26.88 -10.40
C GLN A 180 0.91 25.87 -11.54
N THR A 181 1.01 26.38 -12.76
CA THR A 181 1.23 25.61 -13.97
C THR A 181 2.65 25.82 -14.47
N VAL A 182 3.18 24.87 -15.24
CA VAL A 182 4.49 25.06 -15.92
C VAL A 182 4.48 26.16 -17.01
N GLY A 183 3.32 26.77 -17.29
CA GLY A 183 3.19 27.94 -18.18
C GLY A 183 3.42 27.70 -19.67
N ASP A 184 3.62 26.46 -20.11
CA ASP A 184 3.89 26.16 -21.52
C ASP A 184 2.63 25.80 -22.33
N LYS A 185 2.81 25.61 -23.64
CA LYS A 185 1.74 25.31 -24.61
C LYS A 185 1.08 23.93 -24.45
N PHE A 186 1.65 23.04 -23.63
CA PHE A 186 1.14 21.69 -23.38
C PHE A 186 0.29 21.63 -22.09
N VAL A 187 0.16 22.74 -21.34
CA VAL A 187 -0.81 22.85 -20.25
C VAL A 187 -2.22 22.94 -20.84
N ARG A 188 -3.18 22.18 -20.29
CA ARG A 188 -4.59 22.25 -20.70
C ARG A 188 -5.17 23.63 -20.38
N SER A 189 -5.99 24.17 -21.27
CA SER A 189 -6.65 25.48 -21.07
C SER A 189 -7.44 25.57 -19.77
N GLU A 190 -8.06 24.45 -19.38
CA GLU A 190 -8.83 24.28 -18.16
C GLU A 190 -7.96 24.38 -16.91
N HIS A 191 -6.66 24.07 -17.01
CA HIS A 191 -5.72 24.22 -15.89
C HIS A 191 -5.02 25.58 -15.92
N GLN A 192 -4.79 26.16 -17.11
CA GLN A 192 -4.16 27.48 -17.25
C GLN A 192 -4.93 28.58 -16.52
N VAL A 193 -6.27 28.51 -16.51
CA VAL A 193 -7.10 29.50 -15.81
C VAL A 193 -7.01 29.39 -14.28
N LEU A 194 -6.48 28.28 -13.75
CA LEU A 194 -6.25 28.10 -12.32
C LEU A 194 -4.90 28.67 -11.86
N ASP A 195 -4.02 29.06 -12.78
CA ASP A 195 -2.70 29.63 -12.46
C ASP A 195 -2.86 30.89 -11.60
N GLY A 196 -2.17 30.94 -10.46
CA GLY A 196 -2.24 32.05 -9.51
C GLY A 196 -3.44 32.03 -8.56
N ILE A 197 -4.29 30.99 -8.60
CA ILE A 197 -5.37 30.85 -7.61
C ILE A 197 -4.78 30.57 -6.23
N ILE A 198 -5.06 31.45 -5.27
CA ILE A 198 -4.57 31.35 -3.89
C ILE A 198 -5.73 30.92 -2.98
N LYS A 199 -5.55 29.82 -2.25
CA LYS A 199 -6.55 29.29 -1.31
C LYS A 199 -5.87 28.77 -0.05
N ALA A 200 -6.53 28.92 1.09
CA ALA A 200 -6.09 28.30 2.33
C ALA A 200 -5.94 26.78 2.17
N ILE A 201 -4.97 26.16 2.83
CA ILE A 201 -4.69 24.71 2.74
C ILE A 201 -5.94 23.86 3.03
N GLN A 202 -6.76 24.31 3.98
CA GLN A 202 -8.01 23.66 4.39
C GLN A 202 -9.21 23.96 3.49
N ASP A 203 -9.07 24.76 2.44
CA ASP A 203 -10.16 25.09 1.52
C ASP A 203 -10.62 23.85 0.73
N VAL A 204 -11.93 23.75 0.50
CA VAL A 204 -12.55 22.64 -0.24
C VAL A 204 -12.08 22.57 -1.70
N PHE A 205 -11.56 23.66 -2.26
CA PHE A 205 -10.93 23.70 -3.57
C PHE A 205 -9.86 22.61 -3.72
N TRP A 206 -9.01 22.45 -2.70
CA TRP A 206 -7.93 21.46 -2.70
C TRP A 206 -8.42 20.03 -2.59
N GLN A 207 -9.69 19.76 -2.28
CA GLN A 207 -10.22 18.39 -2.28
C GLN A 207 -10.44 17.85 -3.69
N THR A 208 -10.62 18.73 -4.68
CA THR A 208 -10.98 18.36 -6.06
C THR A 208 -10.05 18.92 -7.13
N HIS A 209 -9.24 19.92 -6.81
CA HIS A 209 -8.34 20.59 -7.76
C HIS A 209 -6.85 20.45 -7.41
N TYR A 210 -6.49 19.75 -6.33
CA TYR A 210 -5.09 19.53 -6.00
C TYR A 210 -4.44 18.58 -7.03
N PRO A 211 -3.34 18.99 -7.70
CA PRO A 211 -2.73 18.19 -8.75
C PRO A 211 -2.29 16.76 -8.31
N PRO A 212 -2.27 15.78 -9.23
CA PRO A 212 -2.57 15.90 -10.67
C PRO A 212 -4.07 15.89 -11.00
N ASN A 213 -4.49 16.81 -11.88
CA ASN A 213 -5.88 16.96 -12.35
C ASN A 213 -6.18 16.24 -13.68
N GLY A 214 -5.37 15.25 -14.06
CA GLY A 214 -5.46 14.54 -15.34
C GLY A 214 -4.18 13.78 -15.66
N TRP A 215 -4.23 12.91 -16.67
CA TRP A 215 -3.04 12.19 -17.15
C TRP A 215 -1.98 13.18 -17.66
N GLY A 216 -0.70 12.95 -17.35
CA GLY A 216 0.37 13.89 -17.75
C GLY A 216 0.18 15.33 -17.25
N CYS A 217 -0.53 15.54 -16.14
CA CYS A 217 -0.66 16.86 -15.53
C CYS A 217 0.71 17.38 -15.06
N ARG A 218 0.99 18.65 -15.37
CA ARG A 218 2.25 19.36 -15.06
C ARG A 218 1.95 20.64 -14.28
N CYS A 219 0.99 20.53 -13.37
CA CYS A 219 0.60 21.58 -12.45
C CYS A 219 1.03 21.15 -11.05
N GLU A 220 1.26 22.12 -10.18
CA GLU A 220 1.61 21.93 -8.78
C GLU A 220 0.89 22.95 -7.90
N ALA A 221 1.00 22.76 -6.59
CA ALA A 221 0.68 23.78 -5.61
C ALA A 221 1.95 24.16 -4.85
N VAL A 222 2.07 25.42 -4.48
CA VAL A 222 3.19 25.94 -3.69
C VAL A 222 2.67 26.74 -2.50
N GLN A 223 3.37 26.71 -1.38
CA GLN A 223 3.04 27.57 -0.25
C GLN A 223 3.38 29.03 -0.54
N THR A 224 2.51 29.94 -0.12
CA THR A 224 2.68 31.38 -0.33
C THR A 224 2.45 32.16 0.97
N LEU A 225 3.24 33.23 1.16
CA LEU A 225 3.07 34.17 2.27
C LEU A 225 1.95 35.19 2.02
N GLU A 226 1.38 35.20 0.82
CA GLU A 226 0.23 36.05 0.49
C GLU A 226 -0.95 35.70 1.39
N THR A 227 -1.48 36.72 2.08
CA THR A 227 -2.58 36.53 3.04
C THR A 227 -3.95 36.53 2.37
N ASP A 228 -4.06 37.23 1.25
CA ASP A 228 -5.31 37.38 0.52
C ASP A 228 -5.59 36.12 -0.30
N THR A 229 -6.72 35.47 -0.01
CA THR A 229 -7.19 34.30 -0.77
C THR A 229 -8.08 34.75 -1.91
N THR A 230 -8.00 34.07 -3.05
CA THR A 230 -8.88 34.33 -4.19
C THR A 230 -10.34 34.09 -3.79
N PRO A 231 -11.23 35.08 -3.91
CA PRO A 231 -12.64 34.93 -3.59
C PRO A 231 -13.34 33.85 -4.43
N ALA A 232 -14.43 33.27 -3.91
CA ALA A 232 -15.17 32.21 -4.61
C ALA A 232 -15.77 32.68 -5.95
N ASN A 233 -16.18 33.94 -6.07
CA ASN A 233 -16.69 34.53 -7.31
C ASN A 233 -15.61 34.78 -8.38
N GLU A 234 -14.34 34.71 -7.99
CA GLU A 234 -13.17 34.88 -8.87
C GLU A 234 -12.45 33.55 -9.15
N THR A 235 -12.91 32.46 -8.52
CA THR A 235 -12.37 31.11 -8.74
C THR A 235 -13.05 30.50 -9.97
N PRO A 236 -12.31 30.19 -11.05
CA PRO A 236 -12.91 29.61 -12.25
C PRO A 236 -13.52 28.23 -12.00
N ASP A 237 -14.72 28.00 -12.53
CA ASP A 237 -15.33 26.67 -12.54
C ASP A 237 -14.77 25.86 -13.72
N VAL A 238 -13.85 24.94 -13.42
CA VAL A 238 -13.17 24.13 -14.43
C VAL A 238 -13.60 22.67 -14.34
N THR A 239 -13.80 22.05 -15.49
CA THR A 239 -14.18 20.63 -15.53
C THR A 239 -12.95 19.74 -15.44
N ILE A 240 -12.61 19.30 -14.23
CA ILE A 240 -11.63 18.23 -14.01
C ILE A 240 -12.27 16.87 -14.36
N PRO A 241 -11.56 15.91 -14.99
CA PRO A 241 -12.10 14.57 -15.23
C PRO A 241 -12.55 13.91 -13.93
N LYS A 242 -13.69 13.20 -13.95
CA LYS A 242 -14.37 12.71 -12.73
C LYS A 242 -13.45 11.89 -11.81
N MET A 243 -12.60 11.03 -12.36
CA MET A 243 -11.66 10.22 -11.58
C MET A 243 -10.57 11.04 -10.87
N PHE A 244 -10.20 12.20 -11.43
CA PHE A 244 -9.19 13.11 -10.88
C PHE A 244 -9.78 14.23 -10.00
N ARG A 245 -11.11 14.26 -9.77
CA ARG A 245 -11.75 15.16 -8.81
C ARG A 245 -11.54 14.68 -7.37
N THR A 246 -10.30 14.46 -7.00
CA THR A 246 -9.89 13.96 -5.70
C THR A 246 -8.47 14.41 -5.41
N ASN A 247 -8.22 14.83 -4.17
CA ASN A 247 -6.88 15.08 -3.71
C ASN A 247 -6.16 13.74 -3.46
N LEU A 248 -5.38 13.27 -4.44
CA LEU A 248 -4.65 12.02 -4.33
C LEU A 248 -3.69 12.02 -3.14
N ALA A 249 -2.99 13.14 -2.91
CA ALA A 249 -2.07 13.29 -1.78
C ALA A 249 -2.77 13.18 -0.42
N ALA A 250 -3.84 13.94 -0.18
CA ALA A 250 -4.60 13.88 1.07
C ALA A 250 -5.21 12.48 1.32
N ASN A 251 -5.57 11.78 0.24
CA ASN A 251 -6.08 10.40 0.30
C ASN A 251 -4.97 9.33 0.29
N LYS A 252 -3.70 9.74 0.18
CA LYS A 252 -2.52 8.88 0.15
C LYS A 252 -2.55 7.85 -0.99
N LEU A 253 -2.94 8.31 -2.19
CA LEU A 253 -3.07 7.53 -3.41
C LEU A 253 -2.08 8.01 -4.47
N VAL A 254 -1.65 7.11 -5.34
CA VAL A 254 -0.91 7.39 -6.57
C VAL A 254 -1.87 7.43 -7.76
N PHE A 255 -2.81 6.50 -7.80
CA PHE A 255 -3.81 6.37 -8.84
C PHE A 255 -5.21 6.61 -8.27
N PRO A 256 -6.12 7.23 -9.04
CA PRO A 256 -7.49 7.46 -8.59
C PRO A 256 -8.27 6.15 -8.46
N LYS A 257 -9.04 6.00 -7.38
CA LYS A 257 -9.91 4.81 -7.16
C LYS A 257 -10.95 4.58 -8.26
N GLY A 258 -11.30 5.62 -9.02
CA GLY A 258 -12.19 5.53 -10.18
C GLY A 258 -11.48 5.10 -11.47
N HIS A 259 -10.28 4.54 -11.39
CA HIS A 259 -9.55 4.06 -12.56
C HIS A 259 -10.27 2.86 -13.21
N PRO A 260 -10.36 2.80 -14.55
CA PRO A 260 -10.99 1.68 -15.26
C PRO A 260 -10.42 0.30 -14.94
N TYR A 261 -9.17 0.21 -14.47
CA TYR A 261 -8.63 -1.07 -13.99
C TYR A 261 -9.38 -1.67 -12.80
N TYR A 262 -10.02 -0.84 -11.96
CA TYR A 262 -10.81 -1.29 -10.83
C TYR A 262 -12.26 -1.64 -11.22
N GLU A 263 -12.66 -1.47 -12.47
CA GLU A 263 -14.00 -1.83 -12.93
C GLU A 263 -14.14 -3.36 -13.07
N ASP A 264 -15.26 -3.89 -12.60
CA ASP A 264 -15.62 -5.32 -12.69
C ASP A 264 -14.59 -6.32 -12.14
N ILE A 265 -13.63 -5.87 -11.31
CA ILE A 265 -12.68 -6.76 -10.64
C ILE A 265 -13.35 -7.45 -9.43
N PRO A 266 -13.36 -8.78 -9.35
CA PRO A 266 -13.87 -9.47 -8.17
C PRO A 266 -12.99 -9.16 -6.95
N GLU A 267 -13.59 -8.82 -5.81
CA GLU A 267 -12.88 -8.48 -4.56
C GLU A 267 -11.84 -9.54 -4.16
N HIS A 268 -12.18 -10.82 -4.34
CA HIS A 268 -11.29 -11.92 -4.04
C HIS A 268 -10.03 -11.95 -4.92
N VAL A 269 -10.03 -11.33 -6.10
CA VAL A 269 -8.84 -11.18 -6.96
C VAL A 269 -7.90 -10.16 -6.33
N LEU A 270 -8.38 -8.96 -5.97
CA LEU A 270 -7.58 -7.94 -5.29
C LEU A 270 -6.92 -8.46 -4.01
N VAL A 271 -7.70 -9.18 -3.19
CA VAL A 271 -7.21 -9.81 -1.95
C VAL A 271 -6.20 -10.92 -2.23
N LYS A 272 -6.41 -11.74 -3.27
CA LYS A 272 -5.41 -12.72 -3.71
C LYS A 272 -4.12 -12.04 -4.15
N THR A 273 -4.18 -10.88 -4.79
CA THR A 273 -2.96 -10.25 -5.30
C THR A 273 -2.08 -9.70 -4.19
N LEU A 274 -2.67 -9.01 -3.20
CA LEU A 274 -1.93 -8.50 -2.04
C LEU A 274 -1.22 -9.59 -1.23
N LYS A 275 -1.73 -10.83 -1.30
CA LYS A 275 -1.15 -12.01 -0.66
C LYS A 275 0.10 -12.54 -1.36
N HIS A 276 0.29 -12.26 -2.63
CA HIS A 276 1.39 -12.80 -3.43
C HIS A 276 2.50 -11.79 -3.67
N ILE A 277 2.43 -10.61 -3.05
CA ILE A 277 3.53 -9.64 -3.02
C ILE A 277 4.78 -10.36 -2.48
N PRO A 278 5.94 -10.28 -3.17
CA PRO A 278 7.19 -10.85 -2.68
C PRO A 278 7.48 -10.38 -1.25
N LYS A 279 8.09 -11.24 -0.42
CA LYS A 279 8.26 -10.93 1.01
C LYS A 279 9.00 -9.59 1.16
N GLU A 280 10.07 -9.40 0.41
CA GLU A 280 10.88 -8.19 0.38
C GLU A 280 10.09 -6.89 0.11
N ASP A 281 9.06 -6.94 -0.74
CA ASP A 281 8.26 -5.77 -1.09
C ASP A 281 6.99 -5.64 -0.24
N ALA A 282 6.62 -6.72 0.45
CA ALA A 282 5.44 -6.77 1.31
C ALA A 282 5.67 -6.09 2.65
N PHE A 283 6.93 -5.79 3.02
CA PHE A 283 7.28 -5.12 4.27
C PHE A 283 7.84 -3.71 4.02
N ARG A 284 7.26 -2.72 4.70
CA ARG A 284 7.89 -1.40 4.86
C ARG A 284 9.02 -1.50 5.88
N VAL A 285 10.24 -1.11 5.51
CA VAL A 285 11.36 -1.01 6.45
C VAL A 285 11.42 0.40 7.05
N GLU A 286 11.24 0.50 8.35
CA GLU A 286 11.60 1.70 9.13
C GLU A 286 12.84 1.42 9.96
N THR A 287 13.54 2.45 10.43
CA THR A 287 14.64 2.28 11.39
C THR A 287 14.33 3.09 12.65
N TYR A 288 14.38 2.44 13.80
CA TYR A 288 14.28 3.09 15.11
C TYR A 288 15.55 2.81 15.91
N LYS A 289 16.31 3.88 16.23
CA LYS A 289 17.61 3.78 16.91
C LYS A 289 18.57 2.75 16.29
N ASN A 290 18.68 2.74 14.96
CA ASN A 290 19.46 1.80 14.16
C ASN A 290 18.95 0.35 14.14
N THR A 291 17.77 0.07 14.70
CA THR A 291 17.10 -1.22 14.62
C THR A 291 16.00 -1.19 13.57
N PRO A 292 16.03 -2.07 12.55
CA PRO A 292 14.96 -2.17 11.55
C PRO A 292 13.63 -2.64 12.15
N VAL A 293 12.56 -1.92 11.82
CA VAL A 293 11.16 -2.28 12.11
C VAL A 293 10.41 -2.40 10.79
N LEU A 294 10.11 -3.64 10.41
CA LEU A 294 9.46 -4.01 9.17
C LEU A 294 7.95 -4.12 9.40
N THR A 295 7.10 -3.49 8.58
CA THR A 295 5.63 -3.59 8.71
C THR A 295 5.02 -4.19 7.46
N HIS A 296 4.35 -5.33 7.57
CA HIS A 296 3.69 -5.95 6.41
C HIS A 296 2.49 -5.10 5.93
N VAL A 297 2.26 -5.02 4.61
CA VAL A 297 1.15 -4.25 4.01
C VAL A 297 -0.25 -4.70 4.47
N LEU A 298 -0.43 -6.00 4.66
CA LEU A 298 -1.62 -6.64 5.27
C LEU A 298 -1.62 -6.70 6.81
N HIS A 299 -0.74 -5.97 7.50
CA HIS A 299 -0.84 -5.86 8.96
C HIS A 299 -2.10 -5.07 9.35
N GLU A 300 -2.74 -5.42 10.48
CA GLU A 300 -4.02 -4.83 10.86
C GLU A 300 -3.89 -3.33 11.16
N ALA A 301 -4.48 -2.50 10.31
CA ALA A 301 -4.31 -1.04 10.36
C ALA A 301 -4.75 -0.42 11.71
N HIS A 302 -5.75 -1.00 12.37
CA HIS A 302 -6.26 -0.52 13.65
C HIS A 302 -5.37 -0.90 14.84
N GLU A 303 -4.49 -1.89 14.70
CA GLU A 303 -3.54 -2.32 15.74
C GLU A 303 -2.15 -1.67 15.57
N LEU A 304 -1.83 -1.22 14.35
CA LEU A 304 -0.50 -0.72 13.98
C LEU A 304 0.04 0.35 14.94
N HIS A 305 -0.78 1.32 15.35
CA HIS A 305 -0.35 2.39 16.26
C HIS A 305 0.18 1.83 17.60
N ASN A 306 -0.60 0.95 18.23
CA ASN A 306 -0.23 0.34 19.50
C ASN A 306 0.94 -0.62 19.35
N ASN A 307 0.99 -1.38 18.25
CA ASN A 307 2.10 -2.29 17.94
C ASN A 307 3.41 -1.52 17.73
N LYS A 308 3.35 -0.31 17.16
CA LYS A 308 4.49 0.61 17.04
C LYS A 308 4.99 1.13 18.38
N ILE A 309 4.09 1.49 19.29
CA ILE A 309 4.47 1.92 20.65
C ILE A 309 5.23 0.78 21.36
N ILE A 310 4.70 -0.44 21.28
CA ILE A 310 5.33 -1.62 21.89
C ILE A 310 6.71 -1.88 21.27
N THR A 311 6.83 -1.87 19.94
CA THR A 311 8.11 -2.10 19.26
C THR A 311 9.18 -1.08 19.64
N ASN A 312 8.86 0.22 19.63
CA ASN A 312 9.79 1.27 20.05
C ASN A 312 10.23 1.08 21.50
N THR A 313 9.28 0.78 22.39
CA THR A 313 9.57 0.53 23.81
C THR A 313 10.52 -0.65 24.01
N LEU A 314 10.32 -1.73 23.25
CA LEU A 314 11.20 -2.90 23.31
C LEU A 314 12.62 -2.57 22.83
N ILE A 315 12.77 -1.82 21.74
CA ILE A 315 14.09 -1.43 21.19
C ILE A 315 14.84 -0.50 22.17
N ASP A 316 14.11 0.38 22.84
CA ASP A 316 14.68 1.26 23.86
C ASP A 316 15.26 0.48 25.03
N LYS A 317 14.53 -0.53 25.48
CA LYS A 317 14.85 -1.32 26.66
C LYS A 317 15.88 -2.42 26.40
N TYR A 318 15.85 -3.04 25.21
CA TYR A 318 16.60 -4.26 24.92
C TYR A 318 17.46 -4.12 23.67
N LYS A 319 18.76 -3.91 23.87
CA LYS A 319 19.76 -3.80 22.80
C LYS A 319 20.02 -5.13 22.06
N SER A 320 19.54 -6.25 22.59
CA SER A 320 19.62 -7.58 21.96
C SER A 320 18.69 -7.74 20.76
N ILE A 321 17.73 -6.81 20.57
CA ILE A 321 16.80 -6.80 19.44
C ILE A 321 17.51 -6.21 18.21
N SER A 322 17.70 -7.05 17.20
CA SER A 322 18.34 -6.64 15.94
C SER A 322 17.35 -6.30 14.83
N LYS A 323 16.08 -6.76 14.92
CA LYS A 323 15.03 -6.49 13.93
C LYS A 323 13.66 -6.83 14.52
N ILE A 324 12.60 -6.12 14.10
CA ILE A 324 11.21 -6.51 14.36
C ILE A 324 10.42 -6.51 13.05
N GLU A 325 9.61 -7.54 12.77
CA GLU A 325 8.68 -7.60 11.63
C GLU A 325 7.24 -7.68 12.16
N LEU A 326 6.36 -6.71 11.85
CA LEU A 326 4.93 -6.76 12.10
C LEU A 326 4.24 -7.55 10.97
N LEU A 327 3.54 -8.62 11.33
CA LEU A 327 3.13 -9.70 10.42
C LEU A 327 1.74 -9.46 9.79
N PRO A 328 1.46 -10.06 8.61
CA PRO A 328 0.16 -9.94 7.97
C PRO A 328 -0.97 -10.69 8.68
N ASN A 329 -2.21 -10.20 8.51
CA ASN A 329 -3.40 -11.03 8.73
C ASN A 329 -3.71 -11.86 7.47
N ILE A 330 -3.56 -13.18 7.58
CA ILE A 330 -3.81 -14.15 6.51
C ILE A 330 -4.80 -15.22 6.99
N SER A 331 -5.71 -15.63 6.11
CA SER A 331 -6.70 -16.68 6.41
C SER A 331 -6.02 -18.01 6.72
N ASP A 332 -6.61 -18.73 7.67
CA ASP A 332 -6.32 -20.12 8.02
C ASP A 332 -6.40 -21.11 6.83
N LYS A 333 -7.18 -20.77 5.80
CA LYS A 333 -7.30 -21.56 4.56
C LYS A 333 -6.06 -21.48 3.66
N GLU A 334 -5.14 -20.55 3.93
CA GLU A 334 -3.97 -20.27 3.10
C GLU A 334 -2.66 -20.62 3.83
N LEU A 335 -2.62 -21.83 4.40
CA LEU A 335 -1.53 -22.29 5.24
C LEU A 335 -0.15 -22.17 4.57
N GLU A 336 -0.02 -22.52 3.29
CA GLU A 336 1.25 -22.41 2.55
C GLU A 336 1.72 -20.96 2.40
N LEU A 337 0.78 -20.02 2.31
CA LEU A 337 1.13 -18.61 2.29
C LEU A 337 1.57 -18.14 3.67
N LYS A 338 0.84 -18.52 4.74
CA LYS A 338 1.23 -18.20 6.13
C LYS A 338 2.67 -18.65 6.39
N LYS A 339 3.02 -19.87 6.01
CA LYS A 339 4.37 -20.46 6.18
C LYS A 339 5.50 -19.60 5.62
N LYS A 340 5.26 -18.73 4.62
CA LYS A 340 6.28 -17.81 4.08
C LYS A 340 6.72 -16.75 5.08
N PHE A 341 5.89 -16.42 6.07
CA PHE A 341 6.13 -15.35 7.05
C PHE A 341 6.62 -15.86 8.41
N TYR A 342 6.61 -17.18 8.64
CA TYR A 342 6.99 -17.79 9.91
C TYR A 342 8.27 -18.63 9.78
N PRO A 343 9.10 -18.70 10.84
CA PRO A 343 10.24 -19.61 10.85
C PRO A 343 9.76 -21.06 10.74
N LYS A 344 10.51 -21.92 10.05
CA LYS A 344 10.12 -23.33 9.79
C LYS A 344 9.69 -24.10 11.03
N ARG A 345 10.37 -23.87 12.17
CA ARG A 345 10.05 -24.49 13.46
C ARG A 345 8.67 -24.13 14.01
N TRP A 346 8.07 -23.04 13.51
CA TRP A 346 6.74 -22.58 13.91
C TRP A 346 5.63 -23.16 13.03
N HIS A 347 5.98 -23.83 11.91
CA HIS A 347 4.99 -24.28 10.92
C HIS A 347 3.94 -25.24 11.48
N GLU A 348 4.27 -26.02 12.51
CA GLU A 348 3.33 -26.93 13.18
C GLU A 348 2.37 -26.23 14.15
N TYR A 349 2.70 -25.01 14.60
CA TYR A 349 1.90 -24.20 15.52
C TYR A 349 1.09 -23.11 14.80
N ILE A 350 1.17 -23.03 13.46
CA ILE A 350 0.38 -22.07 12.69
C ILE A 350 -1.09 -22.43 12.83
N GLY A 351 -1.81 -21.63 13.63
CA GLY A 351 -3.24 -21.76 13.83
C GLY A 351 -4.06 -20.85 12.92
N ALA A 352 -5.36 -20.77 13.22
CA ALA A 352 -6.27 -19.92 12.47
C ALA A 352 -6.00 -18.42 12.69
N LYS A 353 -5.58 -18.08 13.90
CA LYS A 353 -5.25 -16.71 14.28
C LYS A 353 -3.84 -16.32 13.82
N ASN A 354 -3.55 -15.02 13.76
CA ASN A 354 -2.28 -14.47 13.31
C ASN A 354 -1.60 -13.76 14.48
N PRO A 355 -0.35 -14.10 14.83
CA PRO A 355 0.45 -13.31 15.75
C PRO A 355 0.85 -11.97 15.14
N ASP A 356 1.10 -10.99 16.02
CA ASP A 356 1.37 -9.61 15.63
C ASP A 356 2.77 -9.40 15.03
N ALA A 357 3.79 -10.09 15.56
CA ALA A 357 5.17 -9.79 15.24
C ALA A 357 6.14 -10.98 15.22
N LEU A 358 7.26 -10.80 14.50
CA LEU A 358 8.47 -11.60 14.56
C LEU A 358 9.62 -10.72 15.07
N ILE A 359 10.14 -11.00 16.27
CA ILE A 359 11.24 -10.23 16.86
C ILE A 359 12.53 -11.04 16.72
N GLN A 360 13.54 -10.48 16.07
CA GLN A 360 14.86 -11.08 16.00
C GLN A 360 15.69 -10.68 17.20
N ILE A 361 16.04 -11.68 18.02
CA ILE A 361 16.80 -11.47 19.26
C ILE A 361 18.00 -12.40 19.23
N ASN A 362 19.20 -11.84 19.36
CA ASN A 362 20.46 -12.59 19.25
C ASN A 362 20.51 -13.47 17.97
N GLY A 363 20.00 -12.94 16.86
CA GLY A 363 19.94 -13.63 15.56
C GLY A 363 18.83 -14.68 15.41
N LYS A 364 17.94 -14.84 16.41
CA LYS A 364 16.81 -15.79 16.35
C LYS A 364 15.48 -15.05 16.21
N ASP A 365 14.80 -15.30 15.10
CA ASP A 365 13.44 -14.81 14.85
C ASP A 365 12.45 -15.48 15.82
N THR A 366 11.74 -14.73 16.64
CA THR A 366 10.81 -15.23 17.66
C THR A 366 9.40 -14.71 17.41
N VAL A 367 8.40 -15.60 17.47
CA VAL A 367 7.00 -15.23 17.20
C VAL A 367 6.37 -14.61 18.45
N VAL A 368 5.85 -13.38 18.32
CA VAL A 368 5.39 -12.56 19.45
C VAL A 368 3.99 -12.01 19.20
N GLU A 369 3.12 -12.11 20.22
CA GLU A 369 1.84 -11.41 20.27
C GLU A 369 1.98 -10.11 21.08
N PHE A 370 1.37 -9.04 20.59
CA PHE A 370 1.24 -7.77 21.25
C PHE A 370 -0.17 -7.55 21.78
N LYS A 371 -0.28 -6.99 22.99
CA LYS A 371 -1.56 -6.56 23.53
C LYS A 371 -1.42 -5.21 24.21
N TYR A 372 -2.30 -4.29 23.85
CA TYR A 372 -2.44 -3.02 24.54
C TYR A 372 -3.68 -3.10 25.43
N LEU A 373 -3.50 -2.94 26.73
CA LEU A 373 -4.48 -3.28 27.75
C LEU A 373 -4.96 -2.05 28.51
N THR A 374 -6.28 -1.94 28.63
CA THR A 374 -6.97 -0.92 29.44
C THR A 374 -7.75 -1.56 30.59
N GLY A 375 -7.97 -0.79 31.66
CA GLY A 375 -8.86 -1.17 32.78
C GLY A 375 -8.20 -1.94 33.93
N ASN A 376 -9.03 -2.67 34.68
CA ASN A 376 -8.70 -3.25 36.00
C ASN A 376 -8.15 -4.69 35.96
N GLY A 377 -7.76 -5.19 34.78
CA GLY A 377 -7.19 -6.52 34.58
C GLY A 377 -8.14 -7.71 34.66
N LYS A 378 -9.47 -7.51 34.73
CA LYS A 378 -10.47 -8.59 34.66
C LYS A 378 -10.25 -9.55 33.49
N HIS A 379 -9.75 -9.05 32.36
CA HIS A 379 -9.58 -9.81 31.12
C HIS A 379 -8.15 -10.33 30.89
N ILE A 380 -7.21 -10.09 31.80
CA ILE A 380 -5.78 -10.41 31.58
C ILE A 380 -5.56 -11.91 31.30
N LYS A 381 -6.26 -12.80 32.01
CA LYS A 381 -6.18 -14.24 31.79
C LYS A 381 -6.67 -14.62 30.39
N ARG A 382 -7.77 -14.01 29.92
CA ARG A 382 -8.30 -14.26 28.58
C ARG A 382 -7.31 -13.80 27.50
N TYR A 383 -6.69 -12.63 27.68
CA TYR A 383 -5.67 -12.14 26.74
C TYR A 383 -4.43 -13.02 26.75
N LEU A 384 -4.01 -13.52 27.92
CA LEU A 384 -2.90 -14.45 28.02
C LEU A 384 -3.18 -15.78 27.31
N GLU A 385 -4.38 -16.33 27.48
CA GLU A 385 -4.80 -17.54 26.76
C GLU A 385 -4.76 -17.33 25.24
N ASP A 386 -5.39 -16.25 24.76
CA ASP A 386 -5.41 -15.92 23.33
C ASP A 386 -4.01 -15.69 22.75
N ALA A 387 -3.14 -14.98 23.48
CA ALA A 387 -1.77 -14.73 23.05
C ALA A 387 -0.93 -16.01 23.01
N SER A 388 -1.09 -16.88 24.02
CA SER A 388 -0.36 -18.15 24.11
C SER A 388 -0.78 -19.17 23.05
N ASP A 389 -1.97 -19.05 22.45
CA ASP A 389 -2.36 -19.88 21.31
C ASP A 389 -1.65 -19.48 20.00
N LYS A 390 -1.16 -18.24 19.91
CA LYS A 390 -0.65 -17.65 18.66
C LYS A 390 0.86 -17.52 18.58
N SER A 391 1.55 -17.53 19.72
CA SER A 391 2.91 -17.01 19.83
C SER A 391 3.83 -17.83 20.74
N GLU A 392 5.14 -17.65 20.58
CA GLU A 392 6.11 -18.15 21.54
C GLU A 392 6.14 -17.26 22.79
N TYR A 393 5.91 -15.96 22.61
CA TYR A 393 5.94 -14.98 23.71
C TYR A 393 4.87 -13.91 23.53
N ALA A 394 4.42 -13.32 24.62
CA ALA A 394 3.52 -12.18 24.59
C ALA A 394 4.15 -10.95 25.25
N VAL A 395 3.90 -9.77 24.67
CA VAL A 395 4.24 -8.48 25.25
C VAL A 395 2.94 -7.70 25.45
N MET A 396 2.66 -7.34 26.70
CA MET A 396 1.46 -6.60 27.08
C MET A 396 1.84 -5.22 27.61
N MET A 397 1.25 -4.17 27.04
CA MET A 397 1.40 -2.80 27.51
C MET A 397 0.17 -2.41 28.33
N LEU A 398 0.37 -1.99 29.58
CA LEU A 398 -0.69 -1.47 30.45
C LEU A 398 -0.75 0.05 30.34
N THR A 399 -1.95 0.57 30.07
CA THR A 399 -2.21 2.02 30.10
C THR A 399 -2.05 2.61 31.50
N ARG A 400 -1.71 3.91 31.57
CA ARG A 400 -1.63 4.65 32.85
C ARG A 400 -2.92 4.63 33.68
N GLU A 401 -4.07 4.42 33.05
CA GLU A 401 -5.35 4.27 33.73
C GLU A 401 -5.51 2.93 34.47
N SER A 402 -4.62 1.97 34.21
CA SER A 402 -4.66 0.66 34.85
C SER A 402 -4.25 0.75 36.33
N LYS A 403 -5.10 0.21 37.21
CA LYS A 403 -4.87 0.17 38.67
C LYS A 403 -4.28 -1.16 39.15
N LEU A 404 -3.58 -1.88 38.27
CA LEU A 404 -3.06 -3.20 38.57
C LEU A 404 -1.79 -3.12 39.42
N LYS A 405 -1.75 -3.88 40.51
CA LYS A 405 -0.58 -4.01 41.39
C LYS A 405 0.34 -5.12 40.90
N GLU A 406 1.65 -4.88 40.93
CA GLU A 406 2.69 -5.83 40.51
C GLU A 406 2.59 -7.18 41.26
N GLU A 407 2.34 -7.14 42.57
CA GLU A 407 2.20 -8.34 43.42
C GLU A 407 1.04 -9.23 42.96
N TRP A 408 -0.09 -8.61 42.61
CA TRP A 408 -1.27 -9.32 42.10
C TRP A 408 -1.01 -9.95 40.74
N LEU A 409 -0.34 -9.21 39.84
CA LEU A 409 0.07 -9.73 38.53
C LEU A 409 0.96 -10.96 38.71
N LYS A 410 1.98 -10.85 39.57
CA LYS A 410 2.92 -11.94 39.82
C LYS A 410 2.22 -13.20 40.33
N GLU A 411 1.38 -13.08 41.36
CA GLU A 411 0.64 -14.21 41.92
C GLU A 411 -0.24 -14.90 40.86
N LYS A 412 -1.04 -14.13 40.10
CA LYS A 412 -1.98 -14.69 39.13
C LYS A 412 -1.30 -15.29 37.91
N LEU A 413 -0.25 -14.65 37.41
CA LEU A 413 0.45 -15.08 36.20
C LEU A 413 1.37 -16.26 36.48
N ASP A 414 2.08 -16.29 37.61
CA ASP A 414 2.89 -17.47 37.99
C ASP A 414 2.00 -18.70 38.19
N MET A 415 0.84 -18.55 38.82
CA MET A 415 -0.17 -19.61 38.91
C MET A 415 -0.65 -20.08 37.53
N TRP A 416 -0.78 -19.18 36.55
CA TRP A 416 -1.17 -19.56 35.20
C TRP A 416 -0.06 -20.39 34.52
N PHE A 417 1.19 -19.95 34.59
CA PHE A 417 2.33 -20.67 34.02
C PHE A 417 2.57 -22.04 34.65
N LEU A 418 2.23 -22.23 35.93
CA LEU A 418 2.30 -23.54 36.58
C LEU A 418 1.25 -24.53 36.07
N ASN A 419 0.13 -24.03 35.55
CA ASN A 419 -1.02 -24.86 35.17
C ASN A 419 -1.21 -25.01 33.65
N THR A 420 -0.47 -24.25 32.83
CA THR A 420 -0.58 -24.33 31.37
C THR A 420 0.17 -25.54 30.81
N ASP A 421 -0.41 -26.19 29.81
CA ASP A 421 0.18 -27.30 29.05
C ASP A 421 0.84 -26.84 27.74
N LYS A 422 0.79 -25.53 27.44
CA LYS A 422 1.28 -24.91 26.21
C LYS A 422 2.81 -24.80 26.19
N LYS A 423 3.49 -25.91 25.87
CA LYS A 423 4.96 -26.00 25.83
C LYS A 423 5.63 -25.04 24.82
N HIS A 424 4.92 -24.63 23.78
CA HIS A 424 5.41 -23.68 22.79
C HIS A 424 5.42 -22.24 23.30
N PHE A 425 4.59 -21.92 24.30
CA PHE A 425 4.53 -20.60 24.90
C PHE A 425 5.57 -20.49 26.03
N LYS A 426 6.59 -19.67 25.77
CA LYS A 426 7.83 -19.59 26.55
C LYS A 426 7.88 -18.41 27.49
N GLY A 427 7.02 -17.40 27.31
CA GLY A 427 7.03 -16.29 28.25
C GLY A 427 6.12 -15.10 27.99
N LEU A 428 6.07 -14.25 29.00
CA LEU A 428 5.25 -13.04 29.06
C LEU A 428 6.08 -11.88 29.60
N LEU A 429 5.97 -10.72 28.96
CA LEU A 429 6.46 -9.43 29.44
C LEU A 429 5.29 -8.47 29.57
N ILE A 430 5.16 -7.82 30.73
CA ILE A 430 4.19 -6.75 30.97
C ILE A 430 4.94 -5.46 31.29
N LEU A 431 4.69 -4.43 30.51
CA LEU A 431 5.24 -3.08 30.67
C LEU A 431 4.12 -2.07 30.94
N ASP A 432 4.45 -0.94 31.56
CA ASP A 432 3.61 0.27 31.51
C ASP A 432 4.09 1.24 30.41
N GLU A 433 3.31 2.29 30.16
CA GLU A 433 3.62 3.35 29.18
C GLU A 433 4.94 4.10 29.44
N ASP A 434 5.50 4.00 30.65
CA ASP A 434 6.80 4.56 31.01
C ASP A 434 7.94 3.52 30.87
N ALA A 435 7.66 2.41 30.19
CA ALA A 435 8.55 1.28 29.95
C ALA A 435 9.03 0.55 31.23
N LYS A 436 8.34 0.73 32.36
CA LYS A 436 8.61 0.01 33.60
C LYS A 436 8.16 -1.43 33.44
N GLU A 437 8.98 -2.36 33.90
CA GLU A 437 8.65 -3.78 33.91
C GLU A 437 7.76 -4.09 35.12
N LEU A 438 6.53 -4.51 34.85
CA LEU A 438 5.55 -4.87 35.90
C LEU A 438 5.48 -6.39 36.13
N TYR A 439 5.80 -7.17 35.10
CA TYR A 439 5.96 -8.61 35.20
C TYR A 439 6.85 -9.14 34.07
N LYS A 440 7.73 -10.09 34.40
CA LYS A 440 8.54 -10.81 33.41
C LYS A 440 8.63 -12.28 33.79
N LYS A 441 8.15 -13.14 32.90
CA LYS A 441 8.39 -14.59 32.91
C LYS A 441 8.94 -14.97 31.56
N SER A 442 10.23 -14.73 31.36
CA SER A 442 10.80 -14.78 30.03
C SER A 442 12.32 -14.91 30.07
N ASN A 443 12.85 -15.78 29.19
CA ASN A 443 14.26 -15.81 28.81
C ASN A 443 14.49 -15.08 27.46
N LEU A 444 13.47 -14.40 26.92
CA LEU A 444 13.41 -13.81 25.58
C LEU A 444 14.41 -12.67 25.39
N LEU A 445 14.54 -11.79 26.39
CA LEU A 445 15.10 -10.45 26.29
C LEU A 445 16.12 -10.15 27.38
#